data_AF-A0A0M1JI27-F1
#
_entry.id   AF-A0A0M1JI27-F1
#
_cell.length_a   1.000
_cell.length_b   1.000
_cell.length_c   1.000
_cell.angle_alpha   90.00
_cell.angle_beta   90.00
_cell.angle_gamma   90.00
#
_symmetry.space_group_name_H-M   'P 1'
#
loop_
_entity.id
_entity.type
_entity.pdbx_description
1 polymer ?
#
loop_
_entity_poly.entity_id
_entity_poly.type
_entity_poly.pdbx_seq_one_letter_code
_entity_poly.pdbx_strand_id
1 'polypeptide(L)' 'MLQNRIIDEIRHIPDNKLPELYDLIHYFRLGLTYKQHTNVQEKQRPIGLAKQKFKVPDSFFDPLPNEILDAFEDK' A
#
# COMPACT_ATOMS: atom_id res chain seq x y z
N MET A 1 1.24 -25.47 -26.59
CA MET A 1 0.69 -24.95 -25.32
C MET A 1 0.21 -23.51 -25.50
N LEU A 2 -0.68 -23.02 -24.64
CA LEU A 2 -1.25 -21.66 -24.74
C LEU A 2 -0.18 -20.56 -24.75
N GLN A 3 0.89 -20.73 -23.98
CA GLN A 3 2.01 -19.78 -23.91
C GLN A 3 2.69 -19.56 -25.27
N ASN A 4 2.93 -20.63 -26.02
CA ASN A 4 3.57 -20.53 -27.33
C ASN A 4 2.68 -19.75 -28.31
N ARG A 5 1.36 -19.98 -28.28
CA ARG A 5 0.41 -19.20 -29.09
C ARG A 5 0.44 -17.71 -28.75
N ILE A 6 0.49 -17.37 -27.46
CA ILE A 6 0.60 -15.97 -27.02
C ILE A 6 1.90 -15.34 -27.52
N ILE A 7 3.03 -16.04 -27.41
CA ILE A 7 4.33 -15.53 -27.89
C ILE A 7 4.30 -15.30 -29.41
N ASP A 8 3.71 -16.23 -30.16
CA ASP A 8 3.63 -16.12 -31.62
C ASP A 8 2.75 -14.94 -32.04
N GLU A 9 1.63 -14.66 -31.36
CA GLU A 9 0.80 -13.46 -31.60
C GLU A 9 1.57 -12.15 -31.35
N ILE A 10 2.33 -12.09 -30.24
CA ILE A 10 3.11 -10.90 -29.89
C ILE A 10 4.16 -10.56 -30.96
N ARG A 11 4.75 -11.57 -31.63
CA ARG A 11 5.74 -11.35 -32.70
C ARG A 11 5.17 -10.67 -33.95
N HIS A 12 3.86 -10.70 -34.16
CA HIS A 12 3.21 -10.07 -35.31
C HIS A 12 2.78 -8.62 -35.03
N ILE A 13 2.98 -8.12 -33.81
CA ILE A 13 2.64 -6.77 -33.41
C ILE A 13 3.73 -5.81 -33.90
N PRO A 14 3.38 -4.65 -34.49
CA PRO A 14 4.37 -3.67 -34.93
C PRO A 14 5.09 -3.03 -33.74
N ASP A 15 6.36 -2.68 -33.93
CA ASP A 15 7.26 -2.18 -32.87
C ASP A 15 6.71 -0.96 -32.11
N ASN A 16 5.96 -0.10 -32.81
CA ASN A 16 5.32 1.09 -32.24
C ASN A 16 4.17 0.79 -31.27
N LYS A 17 3.78 -0.48 -31.11
CA LYS A 17 2.75 -0.94 -30.17
C LYS A 17 3.31 -1.79 -29.03
N LEU A 18 4.61 -2.09 -29.07
CA LEU A 18 5.29 -2.81 -28.00
C LEU A 18 5.31 -2.06 -26.67
N PRO A 19 5.41 -0.71 -26.60
CA PRO A 19 5.33 0.02 -25.33
C PRO A 19 4.00 -0.19 -24.60
N GLU A 20 2.86 -0.04 -25.30
CA GLU A 20 1.55 -0.22 -24.70
C GLU A 20 1.31 -1.68 -24.25
N LEU A 21 1.84 -2.63 -25.02
CA LEU A 21 1.79 -4.05 -24.67
C LEU A 21 2.66 -4.37 -23.44
N TYR A 22 3.85 -3.76 -23.36
CA TYR A 22 4.72 -3.88 -22.20
C TYR A 22 4.00 -3.40 -20.94
N ASP A 23 3.36 -2.23 -21.00
CA ASP A 23 2.63 -1.66 -19.86
C ASP A 23 1.51 -2.60 -19.39
N LEU A 24 0.76 -3.18 -20.33
CA LEU A 24 -0.30 -4.14 -20.02
C LEU A 24 0.25 -5.40 -19.34
N ILE A 25 1.29 -6.01 -19.91
CA ILE A 25 1.93 -7.22 -19.34
C ILE A 25 2.55 -6.90 -17.98
N HIS A 26 3.20 -5.74 -17.85
CA HIS A 26 3.85 -5.29 -16.64
C HIS A 26 2.82 -5.08 -15.52
N TYR A 27 1.74 -4.34 -15.80
CA TYR A 27 0.64 -4.11 -14.86
C TYR A 27 -0.02 -5.43 -14.46
N PHE A 28 -0.29 -6.32 -15.42
CA PHE A 28 -0.86 -7.63 -15.14
C PHE A 28 0.05 -8.47 -14.23
N ARG A 29 1.37 -8.50 -14.51
CA ARG A 29 2.37 -9.18 -13.67
C ARG A 29 2.38 -8.61 -12.25
N LEU A 30 2.40 -7.28 -12.10
CA LEU A 30 2.33 -6.61 -10.80
C LEU A 30 1.07 -7.01 -10.03
N GLY A 31 -0.09 -7.04 -10.70
CA GLY A 31 -1.36 -7.45 -10.10
C GLY A 31 -1.38 -8.91 -9.63
N LEU A 32 -0.70 -9.81 -10.35
CA LEU A 32 -0.53 -11.20 -9.92
C LEU A 32 0.41 -11.33 -8.73
N THR A 33 1.51 -10.56 -8.70
CA THR A 33 2.45 -10.54 -7.57
C THR A 33 1.80 -9.95 -6.32
N TYR A 34 0.99 -8.90 -6.45
CA TYR A 34 0.27 -8.30 -5.33
C TYR A 34 -0.70 -9.27 -4.65
N LYS A 35 -1.44 -10.07 -5.43
CA LYS A 35 -2.33 -11.12 -4.89
C LYS A 35 -1.61 -12.24 -4.14
N GLN A 36 -0.32 -12.46 -4.42
CA GLN A 36 0.49 -13.45 -3.71
C GLN A 36 0.93 -12.95 -2.32
N HIS A 37 1.13 -11.64 -2.15
CA HIS A 37 1.49 -11.03 -0.86
C HIS A 37 0.28 -10.84 0.08
N THR A 38 -0.96 -10.84 -0.44
CA THR A 38 -2.19 -10.76 0.37
C THR A 38 -2.65 -12.12 0.93
N ASN A 39 -1.91 -13.21 0.65
CA ASN A 39 -2.17 -14.53 1.23
C ASN A 39 -1.41 -14.77 2.54
N VAL A 40 -0.71 -13.75 3.05
CA VAL A 40 -0.50 -13.64 4.49
C VAL A 40 -1.89 -13.33 5.03
N GLN A 41 -2.53 -14.30 5.70
CA GLN A 41 -3.72 -14.02 6.50
C GLN A 41 -3.45 -12.72 7.24
N GLU A 42 -4.12 -11.63 6.85
CA GLU A 42 -4.00 -10.35 7.53
C GLU A 42 -4.54 -10.61 8.92
N LYS A 43 -3.65 -11.01 9.85
CA LYS A 43 -3.96 -11.09 11.26
C LYS A 43 -4.47 -9.70 11.59
N GLN A 44 -5.77 -9.58 11.81
CA GLN A 44 -6.37 -8.32 12.18
C GLN A 44 -5.54 -7.76 13.33
N ARG A 45 -5.05 -6.52 13.15
CA ARG A 45 -4.24 -5.90 14.19
C ARG A 45 -5.07 -5.90 15.46
N PRO A 46 -4.53 -6.37 16.59
CA PRO A 46 -5.29 -6.40 17.84
C PRO A 46 -5.76 -4.99 18.17
N ILE A 47 -7.07 -4.85 18.41
CA ILE A 47 -7.69 -3.57 18.78
C ILE A 47 -7.24 -3.21 20.20
N GLY A 48 -6.66 -2.01 20.35
CA GLY A 48 -6.27 -1.47 21.65
C GLY A 48 -5.02 -2.15 22.23
N LEU A 49 -3.86 -1.88 21.64
CA LEU A 49 -2.55 -2.37 22.12
C LEU A 49 -2.28 -2.02 23.60
N ALA A 50 -2.83 -0.90 24.07
CA ALA A 50 -2.72 -0.41 25.44
C ALA A 50 -4.05 -0.51 26.22
N LYS A 51 -5.02 -1.31 25.75
CA LYS A 51 -6.31 -1.50 26.45
C LYS A 51 -6.03 -1.94 27.89
N GLN A 52 -6.65 -1.24 28.85
CA GLN A 52 -6.46 -1.43 30.30
C GLN A 52 -5.06 -1.11 30.86
N LYS A 53 -4.07 -0.79 30.02
CA LYS A 53 -2.72 -0.37 30.46
C LYS A 53 -2.56 1.14 30.54
N PHE A 54 -3.40 1.88 29.82
CA PHE A 54 -3.39 3.34 29.78
C PHE A 54 -4.76 3.87 30.19
N LYS A 55 -4.77 4.78 31.16
CA LYS A 55 -5.93 5.59 31.51
C LYS A 55 -5.64 7.01 31.05
N VAL A 56 -6.51 7.54 30.20
CA VAL A 56 -6.43 8.94 29.77
C VAL A 56 -6.64 9.81 31.02
N PRO A 57 -5.70 10.73 31.36
CA PRO A 57 -5.90 11.68 32.45
C PRO A 57 -6.99 12.68 32.08
N ASP A 58 -7.72 13.20 33.07
CA ASP A 58 -8.81 14.15 32.82
C ASP A 58 -8.31 15.43 32.12
N SER A 59 -7.07 15.83 32.42
CA SER A 59 -6.40 16.98 31.80
C SER A 59 -5.96 16.77 30.34
N PHE A 60 -6.18 15.60 29.76
CA PHE A 60 -5.89 15.35 28.34
C PHE A 60 -6.73 16.24 27.41
N PHE A 61 -7.93 16.60 27.87
CA PHE A 61 -8.86 17.44 27.10
C PHE A 61 -8.69 18.94 27.40
N ASP A 62 -7.80 19.29 28.33
CA ASP A 62 -7.47 20.69 28.61
C ASP A 62 -6.65 21.28 27.45
N PRO A 63 -6.66 22.61 27.27
CA PRO A 63 -5.78 23.27 26.32
C PRO A 63 -4.32 22.86 26.53
N LEU A 64 -3.60 22.68 25.42
CA LEU A 64 -2.19 22.35 25.44
C LEU A 64 -1.41 23.48 26.15
N PRO A 65 -0.45 23.18 27.04
CA PRO A 65 0.35 24.21 27.69
C PRO A 65 1.06 25.11 26.67
N ASN A 66 1.14 26.42 26.97
CA ASN A 66 1.77 27.41 26.08
C ASN A 66 3.20 27.03 25.68
N GLU A 67 3.97 26.48 26.63
CA GLU A 67 5.34 25.99 26.39
C GLU A 67 5.41 24.91 25.31
N ILE A 68 4.39 24.04 25.25
CA ILE A 68 4.30 23.02 24.21
C ILE A 68 3.83 23.68 22.92
N LEU A 69 2.80 24.53 22.94
CA LEU A 69 2.33 25.24 21.74
C LEU A 69 3.45 26.03 21.05
N ASP A 70 4.22 26.80 21.81
CA ASP A 70 5.36 27.59 21.31
C ASP A 70 6.47 26.70 20.72
N ALA A 71 6.58 25.43 21.13
CA ALA A 71 7.56 24.48 20.55
C ALA A 71 7.10 23.86 19.21
N PHE A 72 5.80 23.94 18.89
CA PHE A 72 5.25 23.49 17.60
C PHE A 72 5.01 24.66 16.63
N GLU A 73 4.74 25.84 17.17
CA GLU A 73 4.61 27.09 16.43
C GLU A 73 5.98 27.76 16.36
N ASP A 74 6.86 27.27 15.48
CA ASP A 74 8.13 27.94 15.15
C ASP A 74 7.87 29.45 14.92
N LYS A 75 8.24 30.28 15.89
CA LYS A 75 8.29 31.75 15.75
C LYS A 75 9.70 32.19 15.41
#